data_AF-A0A3M1CB93-F1
#
_entry.id   AF-A0A3M1CB93-F1
#
_cell.length_a   1.000
_cell.length_b   1.000
_cell.length_c   1.000
_cell.angle_alpha   90.00
_cell.angle_beta   90.00
_cell.angle_gamma   90.00
#
_symmetry.space_group_name_H-M   'P 1'
#
loop_
_entity.id
_entity.type
_entity.pdbx_description
1 polymer ?
#
loop_
_entity_poly.entity_id
_entity_poly.type
_entity_poly.pdbx_seq_one_letter_code
_entity_poly.pdbx_strand_id
1 'polypeptide(L)'
;MKYFKPHIVLLTFLLGYQFTLAQSPRIDEARVNFIAQKLQLSPSESKAFWPLYNEYIDKMKAIRKERKKLFNGYNYSSGPADAEQFVSKHIQLDNAEIQIRNEYIQKFKQLIGPVKTAYLLKAEEEFRLELIKILKSEKQD
;
A
#
# COMPACT_ATOMS: atom_id res chain seq x y z
N MET A 1 14.81 -41.85 -39.15
CA MET A 1 15.22 -41.21 -37.87
C MET A 1 14.76 -39.76 -37.90
N LYS A 2 13.92 -39.39 -36.94
CA LYS A 2 13.14 -38.14 -36.88
C LYS A 2 14.01 -36.98 -36.39
N TYR A 3 13.98 -35.86 -37.11
CA TYR A 3 14.58 -34.59 -36.69
C TYR A 3 13.62 -33.86 -35.74
N PHE A 4 14.01 -33.69 -34.47
CA PHE A 4 13.31 -32.86 -33.49
C PHE A 4 14.21 -31.66 -33.17
N LYS A 5 13.83 -30.46 -33.64
CA LYS A 5 14.46 -29.18 -33.27
C LYS A 5 13.88 -28.72 -31.92
N PRO A 6 14.68 -28.46 -30.87
CA PRO A 6 14.16 -27.94 -29.61
C PRO A 6 14.58 -26.46 -29.47
N HIS A 7 13.95 -25.59 -30.23
CA HIS A 7 13.95 -24.16 -29.93
C HIS A 7 12.50 -23.69 -30.06
N ILE A 8 12.05 -22.85 -29.12
CA ILE A 8 10.65 -22.45 -28.84
C ILE A 8 9.99 -23.31 -27.73
N VAL A 9 10.55 -23.31 -26.52
CA VAL A 9 9.77 -23.24 -25.26
C VAL A 9 10.68 -22.68 -24.17
N LEU A 10 10.93 -21.37 -24.17
CA LEU A 10 11.51 -20.71 -22.98
C LEU A 10 11.18 -19.20 -23.00
N LEU A 11 9.91 -18.87 -23.27
CA LEU A 11 9.45 -17.48 -23.33
C LEU A 11 8.16 -17.20 -22.54
N THR A 12 7.79 -18.05 -21.59
CA THR A 12 6.52 -17.87 -20.87
C THR A 12 6.59 -18.38 -19.44
N PHE A 13 7.47 -17.86 -18.58
CA PHE A 13 7.33 -18.03 -17.13
C PHE A 13 8.11 -16.98 -16.32
N LEU A 14 7.86 -15.69 -16.57
CA LEU A 14 8.28 -14.57 -15.71
C LEU A 14 7.09 -13.63 -15.43
N LEU A 15 5.89 -14.20 -15.30
CA LEU A 15 4.63 -13.51 -14.96
C LEU A 15 4.01 -14.06 -13.65
N GLY A 16 4.85 -14.58 -12.76
CA GLY A 16 4.40 -15.25 -11.53
C GLY A 16 5.15 -14.81 -10.29
N TYR A 17 5.38 -13.50 -10.11
CA TYR A 17 5.78 -13.00 -8.79
C TYR A 17 4.52 -12.76 -7.94
N GLN A 18 4.11 -13.81 -7.25
CA GLN A 18 3.76 -13.78 -5.83
C GLN A 18 2.76 -12.67 -5.43
N PHE A 19 1.47 -12.89 -5.72
CA PHE A 19 0.40 -12.20 -4.99
C PHE A 19 -0.01 -13.09 -3.80
N THR A 20 0.67 -12.94 -2.67
CA THR A 20 0.16 -13.43 -1.40
C THR A 20 0.27 -12.31 -0.39
N LEU A 21 -0.87 -11.86 0.16
CA LEU A 21 -1.13 -11.71 1.60
C LEU A 21 -2.55 -11.17 1.83
N ALA A 22 -3.16 -11.67 2.90
CA ALA A 22 -4.59 -11.62 3.20
C ALA A 22 -5.13 -10.23 3.60
N GLN A 23 -5.82 -9.57 2.67
CA GLN A 23 -6.99 -8.71 2.84
C GLN A 23 -7.81 -8.81 1.53
N SER A 24 -9.09 -8.39 1.52
CA SER A 24 -10.00 -8.58 0.36
C SER A 24 -9.28 -8.22 -0.94
N PRO A 25 -9.00 -9.20 -1.83
CA PRO A 25 -8.28 -8.96 -3.09
C PRO A 25 -8.87 -7.80 -3.89
N ARG A 26 -10.18 -7.58 -3.72
CA ARG A 26 -10.96 -6.52 -4.36
C ARG A 26 -10.51 -5.11 -3.99
N ILE A 27 -10.13 -4.84 -2.74
CA ILE A 27 -9.73 -3.48 -2.31
C ILE A 27 -8.34 -3.13 -2.85
N ASP A 28 -7.40 -4.08 -2.78
CA ASP A 28 -6.05 -3.85 -3.29
C ASP A 28 -6.03 -3.78 -4.82
N GLU A 29 -6.85 -4.60 -5.51
CA GLU A 29 -7.04 -4.51 -6.96
C GLU A 29 -7.68 -3.17 -7.37
N ALA A 30 -8.75 -2.74 -6.66
CA ALA A 30 -9.36 -1.44 -6.90
C ALA A 30 -8.36 -0.29 -6.71
N ARG A 31 -7.49 -0.37 -5.68
CA ARG A 31 -6.42 0.61 -5.47
C ARG A 31 -5.47 0.67 -6.65
N VAL A 32 -4.94 -0.49 -7.07
CA VAL A 32 -3.99 -0.59 -8.18
C VAL A 32 -4.61 0.00 -9.45
N ASN A 33 -5.84 -0.38 -9.78
CA ASN A 33 -6.53 0.15 -10.96
C ASN A 33 -6.74 1.66 -10.88
N PHE A 34 -7.17 2.18 -9.72
CA PHE A 34 -7.39 3.61 -9.51
C PHE A 34 -6.09 4.42 -9.67
N ILE A 35 -5.01 3.98 -9.02
CA ILE A 35 -3.71 4.64 -9.08
C ILE A 35 -3.14 4.57 -10.51
N ALA A 36 -3.23 3.42 -11.18
CA ALA A 36 -2.75 3.24 -12.55
C ALA A 36 -3.38 4.27 -13.52
N GLN A 37 -4.69 4.48 -13.41
CA GLN A 37 -5.43 5.43 -14.24
C GLN A 37 -5.00 6.89 -14.02
N LYS A 38 -4.64 7.27 -12.79
CA LYS A 38 -4.29 8.65 -12.43
C LYS A 38 -2.85 9.03 -12.78
N LEU A 39 -1.91 8.10 -12.66
CA LEU A 39 -0.47 8.41 -12.79
C LEU A 39 0.05 8.40 -14.23
N GLN A 40 -0.65 7.73 -15.17
CA GLN A 40 -0.24 7.63 -16.58
C GLN A 40 1.24 7.24 -16.74
N LEU A 41 1.62 6.17 -16.05
CA LEU A 41 3.00 5.67 -16.06
C LEU A 41 3.34 5.04 -17.42
N SER A 42 4.56 5.30 -17.90
CA SER A 42 5.12 4.53 -19.02
C SER A 42 5.35 3.06 -18.61
N PRO A 43 5.54 2.15 -19.57
CA PRO A 43 5.82 0.74 -19.25
C PRO A 43 7.07 0.54 -18.38
N SER A 44 8.13 1.34 -18.60
CA SER A 44 9.36 1.28 -17.81
C SER A 44 9.16 1.80 -16.39
N GLU A 45 8.49 2.95 -16.23
CA GLU A 45 8.14 3.50 -14.92
C GLU A 45 7.25 2.53 -14.14
N SER A 46 6.22 1.95 -14.78
CA SER A 46 5.30 0.99 -14.15
C SER A 46 6.03 -0.20 -13.55
N LYS A 47 6.98 -0.78 -14.30
CA LYS A 47 7.74 -1.95 -13.86
C LYS A 47 8.54 -1.68 -12.58
N ALA A 48 9.05 -0.47 -12.41
CA ALA A 48 9.80 -0.07 -11.22
C ALA A 48 8.90 0.50 -10.10
N PHE A 49 7.78 1.13 -10.46
CA PHE A 49 6.87 1.79 -9.54
C PHE A 49 6.11 0.81 -8.64
N TRP A 50 5.50 -0.23 -9.22
CA TRP A 50 4.62 -1.13 -8.47
C TRP A 50 5.32 -1.85 -7.31
N PRO A 51 6.56 -2.38 -7.46
CA PRO A 51 7.28 -2.96 -6.33
C PRO A 51 7.49 -1.96 -5.18
N LEU A 52 7.90 -0.73 -5.49
CA LEU A 52 8.14 0.32 -4.50
C LEU A 52 6.84 0.75 -3.82
N TYR A 53 5.76 0.87 -4.60
CA TYR A 53 4.45 1.22 -4.11
C TYR A 53 3.87 0.14 -3.18
N ASN A 54 4.02 -1.13 -3.54
CA ASN A 54 3.57 -2.24 -2.69
C ASN A 54 4.33 -2.27 -1.36
N GLU A 55 5.65 -2.06 -1.38
CA GLU A 55 6.44 -1.96 -0.14
C GLU A 55 5.97 -0.80 0.76
N TYR A 56 5.65 0.36 0.17
CA TYR A 56 5.06 1.49 0.90
C TYR A 56 3.73 1.09 1.55
N ILE A 57 2.82 0.48 0.78
CA ILE A 57 1.51 0.06 1.26
C ILE A 57 1.65 -0.95 2.40
N ASP A 58 2.56 -1.92 2.31
CA ASP A 58 2.78 -2.92 3.34
C ASP A 58 3.32 -2.32 4.63
N LYS A 59 4.28 -1.39 4.54
CA LYS A 59 4.78 -0.64 5.70
C LYS A 59 3.68 0.18 6.37
N MET A 60 2.85 0.87 5.57
CA MET A 60 1.71 1.62 6.09
C MET A 60 0.63 0.70 6.70
N LYS A 61 0.39 -0.49 6.12
CA LYS A 61 -0.51 -1.51 6.67
C LYS A 61 -0.01 -2.01 8.01
N ALA A 62 1.29 -2.22 8.18
CA ALA A 62 1.89 -2.63 9.45
C ALA A 62 1.63 -1.58 10.56
N ILE A 63 1.86 -0.30 10.28
CA ILE A 63 1.56 0.80 11.22
C ILE A 63 0.06 0.83 11.57
N ARG A 64 -0.83 0.72 10.58
CA ARG A 64 -2.29 0.69 10.82
C ARG A 64 -2.71 -0.50 11.70
N LYS A 65 -2.09 -1.66 11.51
CA LYS A 65 -2.36 -2.86 12.32
C LYS A 65 -1.94 -2.64 13.77
N GLU A 66 -0.75 -2.10 14.01
CA GLU A 66 -0.27 -1.76 15.36
C GLU A 66 -1.13 -0.68 16.01
N ARG A 67 -1.51 0.36 15.27
CA ARG A 67 -2.45 1.39 15.73
C ARG A 67 -3.79 0.78 16.14
N LYS A 68 -4.37 -0.09 15.31
CA LYS A 68 -5.62 -0.79 15.64
C LYS A 68 -5.50 -1.61 16.92
N LYS A 69 -4.40 -2.35 17.10
CA LYS A 69 -4.15 -3.11 18.33
C LYS A 69 -4.05 -2.20 19.56
N LEU A 70 -3.31 -1.09 19.45
CA LEU A 70 -3.14 -0.12 20.53
C LEU A 70 -4.49 0.42 21.00
N PHE A 71 -5.33 0.88 20.07
CA PHE A 71 -6.63 1.46 20.40
C PHE A 71 -7.63 0.40 20.90
N ASN A 72 -7.68 -0.78 20.26
CA ASN A 72 -8.58 -1.84 20.69
C ASN A 72 -8.17 -2.46 22.05
N GLY A 73 -6.89 -2.38 22.41
CA GLY A 73 -6.35 -2.92 23.65
C GLY A 73 -6.37 -1.95 24.82
N TYR A 74 -6.69 -0.67 24.60
CA TYR A 74 -6.74 0.32 25.67
C TYR A 74 -8.07 0.29 26.42
N ASN A 75 -8.01 0.38 27.74
CA ASN A 75 -9.17 0.45 28.62
C ASN A 75 -9.24 1.84 29.28
N TYR A 76 -10.39 2.51 29.21
CA TYR A 76 -10.58 3.82 29.83
C TYR A 76 -10.48 3.83 31.36
N SER A 77 -10.55 2.66 32.01
CA SER A 77 -10.32 2.51 33.45
C SER A 77 -8.85 2.24 33.83
N SER A 78 -7.93 2.28 32.87
CA SER A 78 -6.49 2.08 33.09
C SER A 78 -5.87 3.15 33.99
N GLY A 79 -4.83 2.75 34.73
CA GLY A 79 -4.10 3.65 35.64
C GLY A 79 -3.13 4.60 34.92
N PRO A 80 -2.51 5.56 35.63
CA PRO A 80 -1.64 6.58 35.03
C PRO A 80 -0.47 6.02 34.20
N ALA A 81 0.15 4.91 34.64
CA ALA A 81 1.27 4.30 33.92
C ALA A 81 0.87 3.73 32.55
N ASP A 82 -0.29 3.05 32.48
CA ASP A 82 -0.83 2.51 31.23
C ASP A 82 -1.24 3.65 30.28
N ALA A 83 -1.80 4.73 30.82
CA ALA A 83 -2.15 5.93 30.04
C ALA A 83 -0.90 6.57 29.42
N GLU A 84 0.19 6.70 30.19
CA GLU A 84 1.47 7.22 29.68
C GLU A 84 2.03 6.31 28.58
N GLN A 85 1.98 4.99 28.77
CA GLN A 85 2.42 4.05 27.74
C GLN A 85 1.58 4.15 26.47
N PHE A 86 0.26 4.31 26.59
CA PHE A 86 -0.64 4.48 25.46
C PHE A 86 -0.29 5.75 24.67
N VAL A 87 -0.14 6.89 25.35
CA VAL A 87 0.22 8.17 24.72
C VAL A 87 1.59 8.09 24.04
N SER A 88 2.59 7.55 24.74
CA SER A 88 3.94 7.36 24.18
C SER A 88 3.91 6.48 22.93
N LYS A 89 3.19 5.34 22.99
CA LYS A 89 3.09 4.44 21.83
C LYS A 89 2.33 5.07 20.67
N HIS A 90 1.30 5.86 20.94
CA HIS A 90 0.56 6.61 19.92
C HIS A 90 1.49 7.56 19.16
N ILE A 91 2.26 8.38 19.89
CA ILE A 91 3.24 9.32 19.31
C ILE A 91 4.31 8.58 18.49
N GLN A 92 4.81 7.45 19.00
CA GLN A 92 5.79 6.62 18.28
C GLN A 92 5.26 6.13 16.94
N LEU A 93 3.98 5.69 16.89
CA LEU A 93 3.36 5.22 15.65
C LEU A 93 3.15 6.36 14.65
N ASP A 94 2.75 7.55 15.11
CA ASP A 94 2.62 8.74 14.25
C ASP A 94 3.96 9.15 13.64
N ASN A 95 5.02 9.20 14.46
CA ASN A 95 6.37 9.51 13.97
C ASN A 95 6.87 8.48 12.95
N ALA A 96 6.65 7.19 13.21
CA ALA A 96 7.01 6.13 12.28
C ALA A 96 6.24 6.27 10.95
N GLU A 97 4.95 6.61 11.00
CA GLU A 97 4.15 6.85 9.79
C GLU A 97 4.69 8.03 8.97
N ILE A 98 5.00 9.14 9.62
CA ILE A 98 5.55 10.34 8.95
C ILE A 98 6.91 10.03 8.32
N GLN A 99 7.78 9.28 9.03
CA GLN A 99 9.09 8.89 8.52
C GLN A 99 8.96 8.04 7.25
N ILE A 100 8.11 7.00 7.28
CA ILE A 100 7.84 6.16 6.10
C ILE A 100 7.31 7.03 4.96
N ARG A 101 6.31 7.89 5.23
CA ARG A 101 5.72 8.75 4.19
C ARG A 101 6.79 9.64 3.54
N ASN A 102 7.64 10.28 4.33
CA ASN A 102 8.71 11.14 3.83
C ASN A 102 9.71 10.37 2.96
N GLU A 103 10.16 9.20 3.43
CA GLU A 103 11.08 8.33 2.70
C GLU A 103 10.52 7.96 1.32
N TYR A 104 9.27 7.47 1.28
CA TYR A 104 8.67 7.02 0.03
C TYR A 104 8.30 8.15 -0.92
N ILE A 105 7.89 9.32 -0.41
CA ILE A 105 7.69 10.49 -1.27
C ILE A 105 8.98 10.86 -1.99
N GLN A 106 10.15 10.81 -1.33
CA GLN A 106 11.41 11.08 -2.02
C GLN A 106 11.75 9.99 -3.05
N LYS A 107 11.53 8.71 -2.70
CA LYS A 107 11.74 7.59 -3.64
C LYS A 107 10.83 7.70 -4.88
N PHE A 108 9.54 8.04 -4.70
CA PHE A 108 8.61 8.27 -5.80
C PHE A 108 9.03 9.49 -6.63
N LYS A 109 9.41 10.60 -6.00
CA LYS A 109 9.90 11.78 -6.73
C LYS A 109 11.11 11.47 -7.61
N GLN A 110 12.04 10.65 -7.12
CA GLN A 110 13.20 10.20 -7.90
C GLN A 110 12.80 9.28 -9.05
N LEU A 111 11.80 8.42 -8.85
CA LEU A 111 11.40 7.40 -9.81
C LEU A 111 10.48 7.91 -10.93
N ILE A 112 9.44 8.68 -10.57
CA ILE A 112 8.35 9.12 -11.47
C ILE A 112 8.26 10.65 -11.60
N GLY A 113 9.18 11.38 -10.95
CA GLY A 113 9.21 12.84 -10.96
C GLY A 113 8.21 13.50 -10.00
N PRO A 114 8.36 14.82 -9.77
CA PRO A 114 7.55 15.55 -8.81
C PRO A 114 6.08 15.67 -9.22
N VAL A 115 5.78 15.83 -10.51
CA VAL A 115 4.41 15.99 -11.02
C VAL A 115 3.58 14.72 -10.77
N LYS A 116 4.08 13.56 -11.20
CA LYS A 116 3.36 12.28 -10.98
C LYS A 116 3.33 11.89 -9.50
N THR A 117 4.34 12.28 -8.72
CA THR A 117 4.27 12.10 -7.26
C THR A 117 3.16 12.94 -6.62
N ALA A 118 2.95 14.18 -7.07
CA ALA A 118 1.82 14.97 -6.61
C ALA A 118 0.47 14.33 -7.00
N TYR A 119 0.38 13.76 -8.21
CA TYR A 119 -0.81 13.00 -8.64
C TYR A 119 -1.05 11.77 -7.78
N LEU A 120 0.01 11.04 -7.42
CA LEU A 120 -0.06 9.91 -6.50
C LEU A 120 -0.62 10.31 -5.14
N LEU A 121 -0.11 11.37 -4.54
CA LEU A 121 -0.60 11.85 -3.24
C LEU A 121 -2.07 12.23 -3.29
N LYS A 122 -2.49 12.91 -4.37
CA LYS A 122 -3.90 13.24 -4.59
C LYS A 122 -4.77 11.99 -4.80
N ALA A 123 -4.31 11.06 -5.63
CA ALA A 123 -5.04 9.83 -5.97
C ALA A 123 -5.22 8.91 -4.74
N GLU A 124 -4.22 8.81 -3.87
CA GLU A 124 -4.33 8.09 -2.60
C GLU A 124 -5.44 8.64 -1.70
N GLU A 125 -5.52 9.97 -1.60
CA GLU A 125 -6.53 10.61 -0.77
C GLU A 125 -7.93 10.46 -1.37
N GLU A 126 -8.06 10.60 -2.70
CA GLU A 126 -9.32 10.33 -3.42
C GLU A 126 -9.78 8.89 -3.19
N PHE A 127 -8.88 7.91 -3.36
CA PHE A 127 -9.19 6.50 -3.17
C PHE A 127 -9.59 6.18 -1.72
N ARG A 128 -8.93 6.80 -0.73
CA ARG A 128 -9.30 6.65 0.68
C ARG A 128 -10.73 7.13 0.95
N LEU A 129 -11.11 8.25 0.37
CA LEU A 129 -12.48 8.79 0.52
C LEU A 129 -13.51 7.91 -0.19
N GLU A 130 -13.20 7.37 -1.35
CA GLU A 130 -14.06 6.42 -2.07
C GLU A 130 -14.27 5.13 -1.29
N LEU A 131 -13.20 4.56 -0.72
CA LEU A 131 -13.31 3.37 0.14
C LEU A 131 -14.24 3.60 1.34
N ILE A 132 -14.18 4.78 1.97
CA ILE A 132 -15.07 5.10 3.10
C ILE A 132 -16.53 5.12 2.65
N LYS A 133 -16.83 5.59 1.43
CA LYS A 133 -18.20 5.59 0.90
C LYS A 133 -18.70 4.17 0.65
N ILE A 134 -17.87 3.33 0.01
CA ILE A 134 -18.21 1.93 -0.29
C ILE A 134 -18.45 1.13 1.00
N LEU A 135 -17.56 1.25 1.97
CA LEU A 135 -17.69 0.53 3.26
C LEU A 135 -18.91 0.99 4.08
N LYS A 136 -19.38 2.22 3.87
CA LYS A 136 -20.61 2.72 4.51
C LYS A 136 -21.86 2.17 3.84
N SER A 137 -21.91 2.09 2.51
CA SER A 137 -23.06 1.52 1.78
C SER A 137 -23.20 0.02 2.02
N GLU A 138 -22.10 -0.74 2.01
CA GLU A 138 -22.12 -2.20 2.26
C GLU A 138 -22.59 -2.58 3.68
N LYS A 139 -22.59 -1.64 4.63
CA LYS A 139 -23.05 -1.86 6.01
C LYS A 139 -24.53 -1.53 6.21
N GLN A 140 -25.16 -0.87 5.23
CA GLN A 140 -26.58 -0.47 5.28
C GLN A 140 -27.51 -1.47 4.59
N ASP A 141 -26.94 -2.40 3.81
CA ASP A 141 -27.60 -3.56 3.23
C ASP A 141 -27.40 -4.81 4.12
#